data_AF-A0A4S2EM16-F1
#
_entry.id   AF-A0A4S2EM16-F1
#
_cell.length_a   1.000
_cell.length_b   1.000
_cell.length_c   1.000
_cell.angle_alpha   90.00
_cell.angle_beta   90.00
_cell.angle_gamma   90.00
#
_symmetry.space_group_name_H-M   'P 1'
#
loop_
_entity.id
_entity.type
_entity.pdbx_description
1 polymer ?
#
loop_
_entity_poly.entity_id
_entity_poly.type
_entity_poly.pdbx_seq_one_letter_code
_entity_poly.pdbx_strand_id
1 'polypeptide(L)'
;MQALKAEVTIQVPENMVLVDKTEYLALKEQPELGKIWTVADMNRELGLRKGLDWLRWFLRRNKAEIKDWCNISDLESGKQRYRIKPSGARKWFEENALKIDWDEPLPK
;
A
#
# COMPACT_ATOMS: atom_id res chain seq x y z
N MET A 1 -26.48 -33.99 -27.92
CA MET A 1 -26.38 -32.64 -27.31
C MET A 1 -25.45 -31.81 -28.17
N GLN A 2 -25.98 -30.84 -28.91
CA GLN A 2 -25.22 -29.99 -29.82
C GLN A 2 -24.72 -28.79 -29.02
N ALA A 3 -23.40 -28.64 -28.87
CA ALA A 3 -22.80 -27.52 -28.14
C ALA A 3 -22.91 -26.25 -28.99
N LEU A 4 -23.79 -25.33 -28.61
CA LEU A 4 -23.88 -24.00 -29.19
C LEU A 4 -22.60 -23.23 -28.84
N LYS A 5 -21.70 -23.04 -29.82
CA LYS A 5 -20.66 -22.01 -29.75
C LYS A 5 -21.32 -20.68 -30.09
N ALA A 6 -21.60 -19.88 -29.06
CA ALA A 6 -22.02 -18.50 -29.22
C ALA A 6 -20.77 -17.62 -29.28
N GLU A 7 -20.49 -17.08 -30.47
CA GLU A 7 -19.48 -16.03 -30.63
C GLU A 7 -20.14 -14.68 -30.31
N VAL A 8 -19.87 -14.17 -29.11
CA VAL A 8 -20.35 -12.84 -28.68
C VAL A 8 -19.31 -11.81 -29.09
N THR A 9 -19.66 -10.96 -30.06
CA THR A 9 -18.81 -9.84 -30.48
C THR A 9 -19.02 -8.67 -29.54
N ILE A 10 -18.00 -8.34 -28.76
CA ILE A 10 -17.99 -7.15 -27.91
C ILE A 10 -17.34 -6.03 -28.70
N GLN A 11 -18.08 -4.97 -29.01
CA GLN A 11 -17.52 -3.80 -29.66
C GLN A 11 -16.77 -2.95 -28.63
N VAL A 12 -15.49 -2.68 -28.90
CA VAL A 12 -14.68 -1.76 -28.08
C VAL A 12 -14.99 -0.33 -28.51
N PRO A 13 -15.42 0.57 -27.61
CA PRO A 13 -15.65 1.97 -27.93
C PRO A 13 -14.40 2.70 -28.43
N GLU A 14 -14.56 3.72 -29.28
CA GLU A 14 -13.44 4.45 -29.92
C GLU A 14 -12.41 5.04 -28.94
N ASN A 15 -12.82 5.34 -27.71
CA ASN A 15 -11.97 5.89 -26.65
C ASN A 15 -11.43 4.83 -25.67
N MET A 16 -11.57 3.54 -25.99
CA MET A 16 -11.13 2.44 -25.14
C MET A 16 -10.12 1.57 -25.87
N VAL A 17 -9.18 1.01 -25.11
CA VAL A 17 -8.20 0.05 -25.63
C VAL A 17 -8.33 -1.24 -24.84
N LEU A 18 -8.31 -2.36 -25.57
CA LEU A 18 -8.32 -3.69 -24.97
C LEU A 18 -6.88 -4.06 -24.63
N VAL A 19 -6.63 -4.32 -23.35
CA VAL A 19 -5.31 -4.76 -22.85
C VAL A 19 -5.42 -6.17 -22.29
N ASP A 20 -4.31 -6.91 -22.33
CA ASP A 20 -4.25 -8.20 -21.67
C ASP A 20 -4.44 -8.05 -20.16
N LYS A 21 -5.01 -9.07 -19.50
CA LYS A 21 -5.23 -9.04 -18.05
C LYS A 21 -3.92 -8.85 -17.27
N THR A 22 -2.82 -9.44 -17.73
CA THR A 22 -1.51 -9.29 -17.09
C THR A 22 -0.97 -7.86 -17.23
N GLU A 23 -1.15 -7.28 -18.41
CA GLU A 23 -0.79 -5.89 -18.71
C GLU A 23 -1.64 -4.90 -17.90
N TYR A 24 -2.95 -5.14 -17.78
CA TYR A 24 -3.84 -4.34 -16.93
C TYR A 24 -3.40 -4.33 -15.47
N LEU A 25 -3.04 -5.51 -14.93
CA LEU A 25 -2.55 -5.61 -13.55
C LEU A 25 -1.22 -4.87 -13.37
N ALA A 26 -0.30 -4.98 -14.33
CA ALA A 26 0.94 -4.23 -14.31
C ALA A 26 0.73 -2.71 -14.40
N LEU A 27 -0.17 -2.24 -15.28
CA LEU A 27 -0.54 -0.84 -15.42
C LEU A 27 -1.20 -0.28 -14.17
N LYS A 28 -2.01 -1.09 -13.47
CA LYS A 28 -2.62 -0.73 -12.18
C LYS A 28 -1.57 -0.58 -11.08
N GLU A 29 -0.45 -1.29 -11.17
CA GLU A 29 0.67 -1.20 -10.22
C GLU A 29 1.64 -0.04 -10.52
N GLN A 30 1.67 0.48 -11.76
CA GLN A 30 2.58 1.57 -12.17
C GLN A 30 2.46 2.88 -11.37
N PRO A 31 1.27 3.37 -10.94
CA PRO A 31 1.18 4.55 -10.10
C PRO A 31 1.84 4.37 -8.72
N GLU A 32 1.91 3.13 -8.23
CA GLU A 32 2.48 2.79 -6.92
C GLU A 32 3.96 2.39 -6.98
N LEU A 33 4.47 2.02 -8.16
CA LEU A 33 5.85 1.52 -8.37
C LEU A 33 6.97 2.55 -8.15
N GLY A 34 6.65 3.85 -8.05
CA GLY A 34 7.66 4.91 -7.82
C GLY A 34 7.41 5.82 -6.62
N LYS A 35 6.19 5.88 -6.09
CA LYS A 35 5.84 6.86 -5.06
C LYS A 35 6.13 6.31 -3.67
N ILE A 36 7.27 6.67 -3.11
CA ILE A 36 7.59 6.40 -1.71
C ILE A 36 6.73 7.31 -0.82
N TRP A 37 6.00 6.72 0.11
CA TRP A 37 5.23 7.44 1.11
C TRP A 37 6.09 7.87 2.29
N THR A 38 5.79 9.06 2.82
CA THR A 38 6.14 9.44 4.19
C THR A 38 5.12 8.84 5.18
N VAL A 39 5.40 8.92 6.49
CA VAL A 39 4.43 8.51 7.52
C VAL A 39 3.12 9.31 7.41
N ALA A 40 3.21 10.59 7.03
CA ALA A 40 2.03 11.44 6.86
C ALA A 40 1.20 11.03 5.65
N ASP A 41 1.86 10.68 4.53
CA ASP A 41 1.18 10.12 3.36
C ASP A 41 0.50 8.81 3.73
N MET A 42 1.21 7.87 4.35
CA MET A 42 0.62 6.60 4.78
C MET A 42 -0.62 6.80 5.66
N ASN A 43 -0.57 7.71 6.64
CA ASN A 43 -1.71 8.02 7.50
C ASN A 43 -2.92 8.55 6.72
N ARG A 44 -2.68 9.41 5.72
CA ARG A 44 -3.72 9.96 4.85
C ARG A 44 -4.29 8.90 3.91
N GLU A 45 -3.43 8.19 3.19
CA GLU A 45 -3.82 7.25 2.13
C GLU A 45 -4.47 5.97 2.68
N LEU A 46 -4.12 5.55 3.90
CA LEU A 46 -4.75 4.42 4.59
C LEU A 46 -5.86 4.84 5.56
N GLY A 47 -6.11 6.14 5.72
CA GLY A 47 -7.17 6.65 6.59
C GLY A 47 -7.04 6.31 8.07
N LEU A 48 -5.81 6.14 8.59
CA LEU A 48 -5.57 5.63 9.95
C LEU A 48 -5.97 6.64 11.04
N ARG A 49 -5.96 7.94 10.73
CA ARG A 49 -6.35 9.04 11.64
C ARG A 49 -5.63 9.04 13.00
N LYS A 50 -4.42 8.48 13.07
CA LYS A 50 -3.59 8.48 14.29
C LYS A 50 -2.56 9.61 14.27
N GLY A 51 -2.07 9.99 15.45
CA GLY A 51 -0.97 10.95 15.59
C GLY A 51 0.31 10.43 14.94
N LEU A 52 1.07 11.31 14.28
CA LEU A 52 2.28 10.90 13.56
C LEU A 52 3.35 10.29 14.47
N ASP A 53 3.43 10.73 15.73
CA ASP A 53 4.40 10.19 16.69
C ASP A 53 4.05 8.79 17.14
N TRP A 54 2.74 8.51 17.30
CA TRP A 54 2.24 7.16 17.53
C TRP A 54 2.59 6.24 16.37
N LEU A 55 2.34 6.67 15.12
CA LEU A 55 2.67 5.88 13.94
C LEU A 55 4.18 5.64 13.80
N ARG A 56 5.02 6.65 14.07
CA ARG A 56 6.49 6.50 14.06
C ARG A 56 6.97 5.53 15.13
N TRP A 57 6.39 5.59 16.33
CA TRP A 57 6.69 4.64 17.40
C TRP A 57 6.25 3.23 17.01
N PHE A 58 5.03 3.07 16.51
CA PHE A 58 4.48 1.80 16.06
C PHE A 58 5.33 1.15 14.96
N LEU A 59 5.71 1.92 13.93
CA LEU A 59 6.56 1.40 12.85
C LEU A 59 7.95 0.98 13.36
N ARG A 60 8.52 1.70 14.34
CA ARG A 60 9.80 1.32 14.96
C ARG A 60 9.69 0.03 15.76
N ARG A 61 8.64 -0.10 16.58
CA ARG A 61 8.36 -1.30 17.39
C ARG A 61 8.24 -2.54 16.51
N ASN A 62 7.58 -2.41 15.36
CA ASN A 62 7.32 -3.51 14.43
C ASN A 62 8.35 -3.62 13.30
N LYS A 63 9.51 -2.96 13.40
CA LYS A 63 10.50 -2.83 12.31
C LYS A 63 10.88 -4.17 11.67
N ALA A 64 10.97 -5.24 12.46
CA ALA A 64 11.33 -6.57 11.96
C ALA A 64 10.28 -7.15 11.00
N GLU A 65 8.99 -6.89 11.27
CA GLU A 65 7.86 -7.41 10.50
C GLU A 65 7.57 -6.58 9.24
N ILE A 66 7.91 -5.28 9.29
CA ILE A 66 7.58 -4.33 8.21
C ILE A 66 8.77 -4.03 7.29
N LYS A 67 9.95 -4.61 7.54
CA LYS A 67 11.22 -4.28 6.86
C LYS A 67 11.16 -4.37 5.34
N ASP A 68 10.30 -5.22 4.79
CA ASP A 68 10.19 -5.47 3.35
C ASP A 68 9.56 -4.29 2.61
N TRP A 69 8.77 -3.48 3.32
CA TRP A 69 8.02 -2.36 2.76
C TRP A 69 8.23 -1.03 3.48
N CYS A 70 8.77 -1.00 4.69
CA CYS A 70 9.13 0.22 5.43
C CYS A 70 10.62 0.23 5.77
N ASN A 71 11.34 1.21 5.21
CA ASN A 71 12.74 1.46 5.55
C ASN A 71 12.84 2.66 6.50
N ILE A 72 13.46 2.42 7.66
CA ILE A 72 13.72 3.42 8.70
C ILE A 72 15.23 3.63 8.78
N SER A 73 15.68 4.84 8.47
CA SER A 73 17.10 5.24 8.49
C SER A 73 17.30 6.53 9.27
N ASP A 74 18.40 6.63 10.00
CA ASP A 74 18.78 7.85 10.71
C ASP A 74 19.45 8.86 9.76
N LEU A 75 19.19 10.15 9.99
CA LEU A 75 19.83 11.26 9.30
C LEU A 75 20.92 11.85 10.20
N GLU A 76 21.89 12.54 9.59
CA GLU A 76 22.97 13.24 10.31
C GLU A 76 22.47 14.25 11.35
N SER A 77 21.25 14.76 11.17
CA SER A 77 20.57 15.65 12.13
C SER A 77 19.97 14.94 13.36
N GLY A 78 20.18 13.63 13.51
CA GLY A 78 19.56 12.80 14.56
C GLY A 78 18.07 12.51 14.32
N LYS A 79 17.49 13.01 13.23
CA LYS A 79 16.10 12.74 12.83
C LYS A 79 16.00 11.44 12.05
N GLN A 80 14.86 10.77 12.17
CA GLN A 80 14.58 9.53 11.44
C GLN A 80 13.82 9.80 10.14
N ARG A 81 14.26 9.14 9.07
CA ARG A 81 13.58 9.10 7.77
C ARG A 81 12.87 7.77 7.59
N TYR A 82 11.62 7.85 7.17
CA TYR A 82 10.76 6.71 6.87
C TYR A 82 10.47 6.69 5.37
N ARG A 83 10.77 5.58 4.71
CA ARG A 83 10.46 5.34 3.30
C ARG A 83 9.52 4.15 3.20
N ILE A 84 8.26 4.41 2.86
CA ILE A 84 7.17 3.43 2.88
C ILE A 84 6.77 3.11 1.44
N LYS A 85 6.77 1.82 1.09
CA LYS A 85 6.23 1.33 -0.18
C LYS A 85 4.70 1.20 -0.05
N PRO A 86 3.92 1.87 -0.91
CA PRO A 86 2.45 1.88 -0.82
C PRO A 86 1.82 0.48 -0.84
N SER A 87 2.19 -0.34 -1.83
CA SER A 87 1.63 -1.68 -2.02
C SER A 87 1.86 -2.59 -0.83
N GLY A 88 3.08 -2.58 -0.28
CA GLY A 88 3.42 -3.37 0.90
C GLY A 88 2.73 -2.88 2.18
N ALA A 89 2.60 -1.55 2.35
CA ALA A 89 1.87 -0.98 3.48
C ALA A 89 0.38 -1.36 3.42
N ARG A 90 -0.29 -1.16 2.27
CA ARG A 90 -1.70 -1.53 2.09
C ARG A 90 -1.95 -2.98 2.45
N LYS A 91 -1.20 -3.89 1.84
CA LYS A 91 -1.33 -5.34 2.08
C LYS A 91 -1.13 -5.68 3.56
N TRP A 92 -0.09 -5.15 4.19
CA TRP A 92 0.20 -5.46 5.59
C TRP A 92 -0.90 -4.97 6.54
N PHE A 93 -1.42 -3.75 6.32
CA PHE A 93 -2.51 -3.22 7.13
C PHE A 93 -3.83 -3.96 6.87
N GLU A 94 -4.13 -4.36 5.64
CA GLU A 94 -5.30 -5.21 5.35
C GLU A 94 -5.25 -6.54 6.13
N GLU A 95 -4.07 -7.16 6.22
CA GLU A 95 -3.88 -8.45 6.90
C GLU A 95 -3.79 -8.34 8.44
N ASN A 96 -3.37 -7.18 8.96
CA ASN A 96 -3.02 -7.04 10.39
C ASN A 96 -3.80 -5.97 11.14
N ALA A 97 -4.62 -5.14 10.48
CA ALA A 97 -5.32 -4.02 11.14
C ALA A 97 -6.17 -4.43 12.35
N LEU A 98 -6.74 -5.65 12.33
CA LEU A 98 -7.56 -6.17 13.42
C LEU A 98 -6.74 -6.61 14.65
N LYS A 99 -5.44 -6.84 14.48
CA LYS A 99 -4.53 -7.26 15.57
C LYS A 99 -3.84 -6.07 16.23
N ILE A 100 -3.94 -4.89 15.63
CA ILE A 100 -3.33 -3.67 16.13
C ILE A 100 -4.20 -3.13 17.26
N ASP A 101 -3.60 -2.96 18.44
CA ASP A 101 -4.19 -2.15 19.49
C ASP A 101 -4.04 -0.67 19.10
N TRP A 102 -5.09 -0.13 18.49
CA TRP A 102 -5.10 1.25 18.01
C TRP A 102 -5.12 2.27 19.16
N ASP A 103 -5.58 1.89 20.35
CA ASP A 103 -5.75 2.80 21.48
C ASP A 103 -4.61 2.70 22.50
N GLU A 104 -3.59 1.89 22.18
CA GLU A 104 -2.38 1.79 22.98
C GLU A 104 -1.72 3.18 23.15
N PRO A 105 -1.48 3.64 24.39
CA PRO A 105 -0.85 4.92 24.61
C PRO A 105 0.63 4.87 24.20
N LEU A 106 1.18 6.03 23.80
CA LEU A 106 2.62 6.16 23.64
C LEU A 106 3.33 5.87 24.98
N PRO A 107 4.40 5.04 24.99
CA PRO A 107 5.17 4.81 26.19
C PRO A 107 5.83 6.12 26.67
N LYS A 108 5.90 6.28 27.99
CA LYS A 108 6.50 7.43 28.66
C LYS A 108 8.02 7.39 28.63
#